data_AF-A0A5C6N3K8-F1
#
_entry.id   AF-A0A5C6N3K8-F1
#
_cell.length_a   1.000
_cell.length_b   1.000
_cell.length_c   1.000
_cell.angle_alpha   90.00
_cell.angle_beta   90.00
_cell.angle_gamma   90.00
#
_symmetry.space_group_name_H-M   'P 1'
#
loop_
_entity.id
_entity.type
_entity.pdbx_description
1 polymer ?
#
loop_
_entity_poly.entity_id
_entity_poly.type
_entity_poly.pdbx_seq_one_letter_code
_entity_poly.pdbx_strand_id
1 'polypeptide(L)'
;MDETDRPLRIPPQTFIYADKHNIFQLLQSLLSCLLIDQPDDPIDYLIRVLQRNPSGVSKVVLLGPPAVGKRTLARKLSADLQAAHVTCENLLESQPEQNIQELPVELLVKRIQQRLNDCNITQLLSFILVCHMVENTTY
;
A
#
# COMPACT_ATOMS: atom_id res chain seq x y z
N MET A 1 30.19 17.65 -27.89
CA MET A 1 28.89 18.15 -28.37
C MET A 1 27.87 17.61 -27.39
N ASP A 2 27.13 18.50 -26.73
CA ASP A 2 26.11 18.14 -25.74
C ASP A 2 24.92 17.52 -26.48
N GLU A 3 24.46 16.35 -26.06
CA GLU A 3 23.35 15.64 -26.72
C GLU A 3 21.98 16.31 -26.47
N THR A 4 21.94 17.31 -25.59
CA THR A 4 20.73 18.04 -25.20
C THR A 4 20.34 19.20 -26.12
N ASP A 5 21.17 19.56 -27.11
CA ASP A 5 20.91 20.69 -28.03
C ASP A 5 19.90 20.39 -29.15
N ARG A 6 19.44 19.14 -29.29
CA ARG A 6 18.49 18.77 -30.35
C ARG A 6 17.05 19.10 -29.92
N PRO A 7 16.27 19.83 -30.75
CA PRO A 7 14.88 20.11 -30.42
C PRO A 7 14.09 18.80 -30.32
N LEU A 8 13.60 18.51 -29.12
CA LEU A 8 12.79 17.32 -28.84
C LEU A 8 11.49 17.39 -29.64
N ARG A 9 11.37 16.57 -30.69
CA ARG A 9 10.10 16.37 -31.40
C ARG A 9 9.27 15.35 -30.66
N ILE A 10 8.24 15.82 -29.95
CA ILE A 10 7.27 14.96 -29.30
C ILE A 10 6.25 14.49 -30.34
N PRO A 11 6.16 13.18 -30.62
CA PRO A 11 5.16 12.65 -31.55
C PRO A 11 3.73 12.90 -31.06
N PRO A 12 2.75 13.11 -31.96
CA PRO A 12 1.36 13.31 -31.56
C PRO A 12 0.76 12.10 -30.83
N GLN A 13 1.29 10.88 -31.07
CA GLN A 13 0.82 9.68 -30.35
C GLN A 13 1.17 9.70 -28.85
N THR A 14 2.15 10.52 -28.42
CA THR A 14 2.58 10.61 -27.03
C THR A 14 1.43 11.01 -26.11
N PHE A 15 0.56 11.93 -26.55
CA PHE A 15 -0.59 12.37 -25.75
C PHE A 15 -1.63 11.25 -25.58
N ILE A 16 -1.89 10.48 -26.64
CA ILE A 16 -2.84 9.35 -26.61
C ILE A 16 -2.33 8.26 -25.66
N TYR A 17 -1.04 7.94 -25.72
CA TYR A 17 -0.42 7.00 -24.81
C TYR A 17 -0.47 7.52 -23.36
N ALA A 18 -0.11 8.79 -23.15
CA ALA A 18 -0.08 9.40 -21.83
C ALA A 18 -1.45 9.42 -21.16
N ASP A 19 -2.51 9.72 -21.92
CA ASP A 19 -3.88 9.69 -21.42
C ASP A 19 -4.33 8.27 -21.09
N LYS A 20 -4.14 7.31 -22.01
CA LYS A 20 -4.49 5.89 -21.82
C LYS A 20 -3.84 5.28 -20.57
N HIS A 21 -2.64 5.71 -20.24
CA HIS A 21 -1.86 5.17 -19.13
C HIS A 21 -1.82 6.10 -17.89
N ASN A 22 -2.66 7.13 -17.83
CA ASN A 22 -2.72 8.10 -16.72
C ASN A 22 -1.35 8.72 -16.37
N ILE A 23 -0.48 8.90 -17.36
CA ILE A 23 0.88 9.41 -17.17
C ILE A 23 0.86 10.86 -16.65
N PHE A 24 -0.11 11.67 -17.07
CA PHE A 24 -0.26 13.05 -16.56
C PHE A 24 -0.62 13.09 -15.08
N GLN A 25 -1.52 12.21 -14.63
CA GLN A 25 -1.89 12.09 -13.22
C GLN A 25 -0.69 11.62 -12.38
N LEU A 26 0.06 10.64 -12.89
CA LEU A 26 1.30 10.19 -12.25
C LEU A 26 2.29 11.35 -12.12
N LEU A 27 2.53 12.09 -13.20
CA LEU A 27 3.43 13.24 -13.20
C LEU A 27 3.01 14.30 -12.18
N GLN A 28 1.72 14.64 -12.11
CA GLN A 28 1.20 15.59 -11.12
C GLN A 28 1.45 15.13 -9.68
N SER A 29 1.24 13.84 -9.39
CA SER A 29 1.52 13.26 -8.07
C SER A 29 3.00 13.35 -7.71
N LEU A 30 3.88 12.93 -8.63
CA LEU A 30 5.33 12.99 -8.46
C LEU A 30 5.85 14.42 -8.23
N LEU A 31 5.34 15.38 -9.01
CA LEU A 31 5.70 16.80 -8.85
C LEU A 31 5.20 17.35 -7.51
N SER A 32 3.99 16.98 -7.08
CA SER A 32 3.46 17.38 -5.78
C SER A 32 4.35 16.87 -4.64
N CYS A 33 4.76 15.62 -4.71
CA CYS A 33 5.70 15.02 -3.75
C CYS A 33 7.04 15.77 -3.70
N LEU A 34 7.62 16.12 -4.86
CA LEU A 34 8.86 16.90 -4.91
C LEU A 34 8.72 18.29 -4.30
N LEU A 35 7.59 18.97 -4.54
CA LEU A 35 7.32 20.30 -4.01
C LEU A 35 7.14 20.31 -2.49
N ILE A 36 6.57 19.23 -1.93
CA ILE A 36 6.32 19.10 -0.49
C ILE A 36 7.58 18.66 0.25
N ASP A 37 8.23 17.60 -0.22
CA ASP A 37 9.32 16.94 0.52
C ASP A 37 10.69 17.58 0.25
N GLN A 38 10.83 18.33 -0.85
CA GLN A 38 12.05 19.04 -1.27
C GLN A 38 13.36 18.28 -0.97
N PRO A 39 13.53 17.07 -1.51
CA PRO A 39 14.68 16.21 -1.21
C PRO A 39 15.98 16.76 -1.82
N ASP A 40 17.12 16.43 -1.20
CA ASP A 40 18.46 16.80 -1.70
C ASP A 40 18.78 16.17 -3.06
N ASP A 41 18.32 14.93 -3.30
CA ASP A 41 18.41 14.23 -4.59
C ASP A 41 17.00 13.92 -5.15
N PRO A 42 16.49 14.73 -6.09
CA PRO A 42 15.14 14.60 -6.60
C PRO A 42 14.95 13.36 -7.49
N ILE A 43 15.97 12.90 -8.20
CA ILE A 43 15.83 11.77 -9.13
C ILE A 43 15.74 10.46 -8.34
N ASP A 44 16.65 10.26 -7.39
CA ASP A 44 16.62 9.09 -6.51
C ASP A 44 15.33 9.03 -5.68
N TYR A 45 14.83 10.18 -5.23
CA TYR A 45 13.54 10.27 -4.55
C TYR A 45 12.39 9.81 -5.47
N LEU A 46 12.31 10.34 -6.70
CA LEU A 46 11.27 9.96 -7.66
C LEU A 46 11.29 8.46 -7.99
N ILE A 47 12.48 7.88 -8.16
CA ILE A 47 12.65 6.44 -8.39
C ILE A 47 12.07 5.64 -7.23
N ARG A 48 12.35 6.03 -5.98
CA ARG A 48 11.80 5.37 -4.78
C ARG A 48 10.28 5.52 -4.69
N VAL A 49 9.74 6.68 -5.03
CA VAL A 49 8.28 6.91 -5.05
C VAL A 49 7.61 6.01 -6.08
N LEU A 50 8.17 5.89 -7.29
CA LEU A 50 7.68 4.99 -8.32
C LEU A 50 7.78 3.50 -7.90
N GLN A 51 8.86 3.11 -7.24
CA GLN A 51 9.09 1.73 -6.78
C GLN A 51 8.20 1.32 -5.59
N ARG A 52 7.72 2.25 -4.77
CA ARG A 52 6.88 1.96 -3.60
C ARG A 52 5.47 1.44 -3.93
N ASN A 53 5.13 1.34 -5.21
CA ASN A 53 3.82 1.01 -5.76
C ASN A 53 2.72 2.02 -5.39
N PRO A 54 2.04 2.63 -6.37
CA PRO A 54 0.91 3.52 -6.17
C PRO A 54 -0.39 2.72 -5.99
N SER A 55 -0.41 1.64 -5.19
CA SER A 55 -1.70 1.19 -4.70
C SER A 55 -2.18 2.28 -3.75
N GLY A 56 -3.03 3.19 -4.25
CA GLY A 56 -3.69 4.26 -3.49
C GLY A 56 -4.65 3.73 -2.40
N VAL A 57 -4.44 2.50 -1.99
CA VAL A 57 -5.09 1.76 -0.93
C VAL A 57 -4.48 2.27 0.37
N SER A 58 -5.20 3.16 1.05
CA SER A 58 -4.82 3.58 2.40
C SER A 58 -4.84 2.36 3.33
N LYS A 59 -3.80 2.19 4.15
CA LYS A 59 -3.66 1.06 5.07
C LYS A 59 -3.79 1.59 6.48
N VAL A 60 -4.71 1.01 7.26
CA VAL A 60 -5.01 1.42 8.63
C VAL A 60 -4.62 0.29 9.57
N VAL A 61 -3.79 0.59 10.57
CA VAL A 61 -3.42 -0.39 11.60
C VAL A 61 -4.00 0.05 12.93
N LEU A 62 -4.74 -0.87 13.58
CA LEU A 62 -5.35 -0.66 14.88
C LEU A 62 -4.50 -1.31 15.96
N LEU A 63 -3.92 -0.46 16.81
CA LEU A 63 -3.03 -0.85 17.91
C LEU A 63 -3.67 -0.53 19.26
N GLY A 64 -3.36 -1.33 20.27
CA GLY A 64 -3.73 -1.07 21.66
C GLY A 64 -3.94 -2.33 22.51
N PRO A 65 -4.20 -2.17 23.81
CA PRO A 65 -4.27 -3.27 24.77
C PRO A 65 -5.40 -4.26 24.47
N PRO A 66 -5.31 -5.54 24.88
CA PRO A 66 -6.39 -6.50 24.69
C PRO A 66 -7.70 -6.00 25.33
N ALA A 67 -8.84 -6.46 24.81
CA ALA A 67 -10.19 -6.10 25.27
C ALA A 67 -10.65 -4.63 25.13
N VAL A 68 -9.83 -3.69 24.63
CA VAL A 68 -10.25 -2.28 24.39
C VAL A 68 -11.18 -2.07 23.17
N GLY A 69 -11.77 -3.14 22.63
CA GLY A 69 -12.75 -3.05 21.54
C GLY A 69 -12.19 -2.82 20.13
N LYS A 70 -10.86 -2.89 19.93
CA LYS A 70 -10.22 -2.69 18.62
C LYS A 70 -10.74 -3.63 17.52
N ARG A 71 -11.06 -4.87 17.87
CA ARG A 71 -11.69 -5.83 16.93
C ARG A 71 -13.08 -5.35 16.48
N THR A 72 -13.87 -4.80 17.42
CA THR A 72 -15.19 -4.23 17.13
C THR A 72 -15.06 -3.01 16.22
N LEU A 73 -14.10 -2.12 16.51
CA LEU A 73 -13.84 -0.93 15.71
C LEU A 73 -13.29 -1.28 14.33
N ALA A 74 -12.37 -2.23 14.23
CA ALA A 74 -11.82 -2.74 12.98
C ALA A 74 -12.91 -3.32 12.06
N ARG A 75 -13.82 -4.11 12.63
CA ARG A 75 -14.97 -4.67 11.90
C ARG A 75 -15.90 -3.57 11.40
N LYS A 76 -16.19 -2.57 12.25
CA LYS A 76 -17.03 -1.44 11.87
C LYS A 76 -16.39 -0.63 10.73
N LEU A 77 -15.13 -0.24 10.87
CA LEU A 77 -14.39 0.48 9.83
C LEU A 77 -14.28 -0.32 8.53
N SER A 78 -14.07 -1.63 8.61
CA SER A 78 -14.05 -2.49 7.43
C SER A 78 -15.38 -2.48 6.68
N ALA A 79 -16.51 -2.53 7.39
CA ALA A 79 -17.83 -2.45 6.78
C ALA A 79 -18.10 -1.05 6.20
N ASP A 80 -17.83 0.00 6.97
CA ASP A 80 -18.10 1.40 6.60
C ASP A 80 -17.26 1.84 5.38
N LEU A 81 -16.00 1.38 5.32
CA LEU A 81 -15.05 1.75 4.28
C LEU A 81 -14.97 0.71 3.14
N GLN A 82 -15.77 -0.36 3.18
CA GLN A 82 -15.70 -1.48 2.22
C GLN A 82 -14.29 -2.05 2.06
N ALA A 83 -13.64 -2.23 3.20
CA ALA A 83 -12.22 -2.38 3.37
C ALA A 83 -11.87 -3.81 3.77
N ALA A 84 -10.77 -4.38 3.26
CA ALA A 84 -10.33 -5.70 3.73
C ALA A 84 -9.97 -5.67 5.21
N HIS A 85 -10.57 -6.60 5.94
CA HIS A 85 -10.25 -6.83 7.34
C HIS A 85 -9.30 -8.01 7.46
N VAL A 86 -8.07 -7.75 7.91
CA VAL A 86 -7.06 -8.76 8.17
C VAL A 86 -6.95 -9.00 9.66
N THR A 87 -7.37 -10.18 10.08
CA THR A 87 -7.18 -10.72 11.43
C THR A 87 -6.14 -11.83 11.37
N CYS A 88 -5.53 -12.16 12.51
CA CYS A 88 -4.65 -13.34 12.61
C CYS A 88 -5.39 -14.60 12.15
N GLU A 89 -6.68 -14.74 12.49
CA GLU A 89 -7.55 -15.84 12.06
C GLU A 89 -7.64 -15.93 10.52
N ASN A 90 -7.97 -14.82 9.83
CA ASN A 90 -8.06 -14.74 8.37
C ASN A 90 -6.71 -14.94 7.65
N LEU A 91 -5.60 -14.72 8.35
CA LEU A 91 -4.25 -14.93 7.81
C LEU A 91 -3.84 -16.41 7.89
N LEU A 92 -4.43 -17.16 8.83
CA LEU A 92 -4.08 -18.54 9.18
C LEU A 92 -5.00 -19.58 8.53
N GLU A 93 -6.20 -19.21 8.07
CA GLU A 93 -7.15 -20.09 7.35
C GLU A 93 -6.57 -20.79 6.09
N SER A 94 -5.35 -20.43 5.66
CA SER A 94 -4.62 -21.13 4.60
C SER A 94 -3.92 -22.43 5.05
N GLN A 95 -4.00 -22.81 6.33
CA GLN A 95 -3.56 -24.13 6.84
C GLN A 95 -4.51 -24.62 7.95
N PRO A 96 -4.91 -25.91 7.95
CA PRO A 96 -5.52 -26.51 9.11
C PRO A 96 -4.46 -26.68 10.21
N GLU A 97 -4.82 -26.32 11.44
CA GLU A 97 -4.26 -26.92 12.66
C GLU A 97 -2.75 -26.77 12.86
N GLN A 98 -2.25 -25.54 13.06
CA GLN A 98 -0.99 -25.33 13.78
C GLN A 98 -1.19 -24.32 14.90
N ASN A 99 -0.76 -24.74 16.08
CA ASN A 99 -0.90 -24.04 17.35
C ASN A 99 -0.52 -22.55 17.23
N ILE A 100 -1.47 -21.66 17.50
CA ILE A 100 -1.34 -20.19 17.36
C ILE A 100 -0.19 -19.63 18.22
N GLN A 101 0.31 -20.41 19.18
CA GLN A 101 1.28 -20.00 20.18
C GLN A 101 2.75 -19.91 19.70
N GLU A 102 3.12 -20.47 18.54
CA GLU A 102 4.52 -20.52 18.08
C GLU A 102 4.70 -20.17 16.59
N LEU A 103 3.88 -19.30 16.02
CA LEU A 103 4.17 -18.85 14.65
C LEU A 103 5.31 -17.81 14.66
N PRO A 104 6.43 -18.04 13.94
CA PRO A 104 7.49 -17.05 13.81
C PRO A 104 6.95 -15.74 13.25
N VAL A 105 7.28 -14.63 13.89
CA VAL A 105 6.89 -13.27 13.47
C VAL A 105 7.22 -13.02 11.99
N GLU A 106 8.33 -13.58 11.51
CA GLU A 106 8.76 -13.50 10.12
C GLU A 106 7.76 -14.10 9.12
N LEU A 107 7.11 -15.23 9.45
CA LEU A 107 6.10 -15.84 8.60
C LEU A 107 4.81 -15.02 8.58
N LEU A 108 4.47 -14.41 9.73
CA LEU A 108 3.35 -13.50 9.86
C LEU A 108 3.55 -12.24 9.01
N VAL A 109 4.74 -11.63 9.08
CA VAL A 109 5.13 -10.49 8.24
C VAL A 109 5.07 -10.85 6.76
N LYS A 110 5.62 -12.00 6.35
CA LYS A 110 5.56 -12.46 4.96
C LYS A 110 4.14 -12.65 4.47
N ARG A 111 3.24 -13.22 5.29
CA ARG A 111 1.83 -13.39 4.90
C ARG A 111 1.06 -12.07 4.84
N ILE A 112 1.32 -11.13 5.76
CA ILE A 112 0.77 -9.78 5.69
C ILE A 112 1.22 -9.11 4.39
N GLN A 113 2.50 -9.21 4.05
CA GLN A 113 3.05 -8.69 2.80
C GLN A 113 2.44 -9.34 1.56
N GLN A 114 2.21 -10.66 1.57
CA GLN A 114 1.53 -11.36 0.48
C GLN A 114 0.09 -10.87 0.31
N ARG A 115 -0.69 -10.81 1.40
CA ARG A 115 -2.06 -10.27 1.36
C ARG A 115 -2.11 -8.81 0.90
N LEU A 116 -1.11 -8.01 1.26
CA LEU A 116 -0.96 -6.63 0.80
C LEU A 116 -0.62 -6.52 -0.70
N ASN A 117 0.06 -7.53 -1.27
CA ASN A 117 0.48 -7.57 -2.67
C ASN A 117 -0.55 -8.24 -3.59
N ASP A 118 -1.31 -9.22 -3.09
CA ASP A 118 -2.32 -9.98 -3.85
C ASP A 118 -3.58 -9.14 -4.16
N CYS A 119 -3.76 -8.01 -3.47
CA CYS A 119 -4.82 -7.05 -3.72
C CYS A 119 -4.65 -6.38 -5.10
N ASN A 120 -5.25 -7.01 -6.11
CA ASN A 120 -5.22 -6.59 -7.50
C ASN A 120 -5.80 -5.16 -7.70
N ILE A 121 -5.12 -4.42 -8.57
CA ILE A 121 -5.26 -2.99 -8.89
C ILE A 121 -6.64 -2.61 -9.48
N THR A 122 -7.49 -3.57 -9.82
CA THR A 122 -8.80 -3.34 -10.45
C THR A 122 -9.92 -2.89 -9.49
N GLN A 123 -9.68 -2.82 -8.19
CA GLN A 123 -10.65 -2.40 -7.15
C GLN A 123 -10.28 -1.03 -6.53
N LEU A 124 -9.69 -0.13 -7.32
CA LEU A 124 -9.04 1.13 -6.91
C LEU A 124 -9.97 2.20 -6.28
N LEU A 125 -11.19 1.88 -5.87
CA LEU A 125 -12.09 2.88 -5.28
C LEU A 125 -12.47 2.68 -3.79
N SER A 126 -12.20 1.53 -3.15
CA SER A 126 -12.67 1.37 -1.76
C SER A 126 -11.85 0.51 -0.82
N PHE A 127 -10.67 -0.01 -1.18
CA PHE A 127 -9.99 -0.92 -0.24
C PHE A 127 -9.08 -0.17 0.74
N ILE A 128 -9.46 -0.19 2.03
CA ILE A 128 -8.57 0.09 3.15
C ILE A 128 -8.23 -1.24 3.81
N LEU A 129 -6.95 -1.51 4.14
CA LEU A 129 -6.61 -2.72 4.90
C LEU A 129 -6.63 -2.39 6.39
N VAL A 130 -7.41 -3.12 7.19
CA VAL A 130 -7.42 -2.98 8.65
C VAL A 130 -6.76 -4.19 9.31
N CYS A 131 -5.58 -3.97 9.91
CA CYS A 131 -4.87 -5.00 10.70
C CYS A 131 -5.00 -4.70 12.20
N HIS A 132 -5.29 -5.74 13.01
CA HIS A 132 -5.24 -5.68 14.47
C HIS A 132 -4.08 -6.53 14.99
N MET A 133 -3.07 -5.91 15.60
CA MET A 133 -1.99 -6.64 16.28
C MET A 133 -2.39 -6.91 17.73
N VAL A 134 -2.44 -8.19 18.12
CA VAL A 134 -2.63 -8.60 19.51
C VAL A 134 -1.27 -8.55 20.18
N GLU A 135 -1.00 -7.53 20.98
CA GLU A 135 0.13 -7.59 21.91
C GLU A 135 -0.24 -8.51 23.05
N ASN A 136 0.34 -9.69 23.04
CA ASN A 136 0.27 -10.66 24.12
C ASN A 136 1.29 -10.25 25.19
N THR A 137 1.04 -9.17 25.91
CA THR A 137 1.73 -8.91 27.18
C THR A 137 1.00 -9.65 28.27
N THR A 138 1.37 -10.92 28.46
CA THR A 138 1.28 -11.57 29.77
C THR A 138 2.24 -10.87 30.72
N TYR A 139 1.69 -10.16 31.70
CA TYR A 139 2.30 -9.94 33.02
C TYR A 139 1.24 -10.18 34.07
#